data_AF-A0A8E2J295-F1
#
_entry.id   AF-A0A8E2J295-F1
#
_cell.length_a   1.000
_cell.length_b   1.000
_cell.length_c   1.000
_cell.angle_alpha   90.00
_cell.angle_beta   90.00
_cell.angle_gamma   90.00
#
_symmetry.space_group_name_H-M   'P 1'
#
loop_
_entity.id
_entity.type
_entity.pdbx_description
1 polymer ?
#
loop_
_entity_poly.entity_id
_entity_poly.type
_entity_poly.pdbx_seq_one_letter_code
_entity_poly.pdbx_strand_id
1 'polypeptide(L)'
;MLVAVAGAAASAAAAVVAPPAAGADPVVDLMDRLPPGYSESSCHSVDGPMADPGAIAMVECSGNSLPGGPTSARYTLLRDTSALENLHEHVPLTPLQARPLPWIGRHAGLLDSTGRPARWLDRLRHR
;
A
#
# COMPACT_ATOMS: atom_id res chain seq x y z
N MET A 1 42.19 -0.29 58.63
CA MET A 1 41.15 0.05 57.64
C MET A 1 41.74 1.05 56.67
N LEU A 2 42.02 0.62 55.43
CA LEU A 2 42.51 1.44 54.33
C LEU A 2 41.39 1.47 53.27
N VAL A 3 40.82 2.64 52.97
CA VAL A 3 39.81 2.80 51.93
C VAL A 3 40.50 3.31 50.67
N ALA A 4 40.55 2.46 49.65
CA ALA A 4 40.98 2.83 48.30
C ALA A 4 39.82 3.52 47.57
N VAL A 5 40.03 4.74 47.08
CA VAL A 5 39.08 5.40 46.17
C VAL A 5 39.61 5.20 44.75
N ALA A 6 39.07 4.21 44.05
CA ALA A 6 39.35 4.00 42.63
C ALA A 6 38.48 4.96 41.80
N GLY A 7 39.11 5.93 41.15
CA GLY A 7 38.45 6.82 40.20
C GLY A 7 38.18 6.10 38.88
N ALA A 8 36.90 5.94 38.54
CA ALA A 8 36.47 5.46 37.23
C ALA A 8 36.41 6.63 36.24
N ALA A 9 37.34 6.67 35.29
CA ALA A 9 37.29 7.58 34.16
C ALA A 9 36.22 7.09 33.16
N ALA A 10 35.01 7.66 33.23
CA ALA A 10 33.96 7.42 32.24
C ALA A 10 34.32 8.14 30.93
N SER A 11 34.68 7.37 29.90
CA SER A 11 34.84 7.89 28.55
C SER A 11 33.45 8.05 27.92
N ALA A 12 32.96 9.28 27.83
CA ALA A 12 31.72 9.58 27.13
C ALA A 12 31.94 9.44 25.62
N ALA A 13 31.52 8.32 25.04
CA ALA A 13 31.39 8.19 23.60
C ALA A 13 30.22 9.08 23.15
N ALA A 14 30.54 10.22 22.52
CA ALA A 14 29.55 11.04 21.85
C ALA A 14 28.98 10.23 20.67
N ALA A 15 27.74 9.76 20.82
CA ALA A 15 27.00 9.19 19.71
C ALA A 15 26.74 10.30 18.68
N VAL A 16 27.45 10.25 17.56
CA VAL A 16 27.21 11.13 16.42
C VAL A 16 25.89 10.69 15.80
N VAL A 17 24.80 11.36 16.17
CA VAL A 17 23.51 11.16 15.50
C VAL A 17 23.64 11.78 14.11
N ALA A 18 23.75 10.93 13.09
CA ALA A 18 23.68 11.37 11.72
C ALA A 18 22.31 12.07 11.48
N PRO A 19 22.27 13.20 10.77
CA PRO A 19 20.99 13.80 10.38
C PRO A 19 20.19 12.79 9.54
N PRO A 20 18.84 12.80 9.63
CA PRO A 20 18.03 11.98 8.74
C PRO A 20 18.39 12.36 7.31
N ALA A 21 18.76 11.36 6.49
CA ALA A 21 18.91 11.57 5.07
C ALA A 21 17.63 12.27 4.57
N ALA A 22 17.77 13.35 3.80
CA ALA A 22 16.65 13.95 3.10
C ALA A 22 15.98 12.82 2.33
N GLY A 23 14.80 12.40 2.81
CA GLY A 23 14.20 11.14 2.43
C GLY A 23 13.92 11.14 0.94
N ALA A 24 14.42 10.11 0.24
CA ALA A 24 13.91 9.80 -1.07
C ALA A 24 12.38 9.67 -1.01
N ASP A 25 11.70 10.06 -2.09
CA ASP A 25 10.26 9.91 -2.17
C ASP A 25 9.92 8.41 -2.02
N PRO A 26 9.16 8.02 -0.98
CA PRO A 26 8.99 6.60 -0.66
C PRO A 26 8.17 5.87 -1.73
N VAL A 27 7.38 6.58 -2.56
CA VAL A 27 6.69 5.99 -3.71
C VAL A 27 7.70 5.66 -4.80
N VAL A 28 8.66 6.54 -5.09
CA VAL A 28 9.76 6.25 -6.03
C VAL A 28 10.57 5.04 -5.57
N ASP A 29 10.92 4.98 -4.29
CA ASP A 29 11.65 3.83 -3.71
C ASP A 29 10.85 2.52 -3.82
N LEU A 30 9.52 2.59 -3.68
CA LEU A 30 8.65 1.43 -3.84
C LEU A 30 8.56 1.01 -5.31
N MET A 31 8.39 1.96 -6.23
CA MET A 31 8.30 1.71 -7.67
C MET A 31 9.56 1.02 -8.23
N ASP A 32 10.74 1.41 -7.75
CA ASP A 32 12.03 0.79 -8.14
C ASP A 32 12.16 -0.67 -7.70
N ARG A 33 11.42 -1.08 -6.65
CA ARG A 33 11.45 -2.42 -6.06
C ARG A 33 10.35 -3.35 -6.57
N LEU A 34 9.47 -2.87 -7.44
CA LEU A 34 8.34 -3.68 -7.91
C LEU A 34 8.82 -4.87 -8.76
N PRO A 35 8.13 -6.03 -8.67
CA PRO A 35 8.35 -7.12 -9.60
C PRO A 35 8.12 -6.65 -11.05
N PRO A 36 8.80 -7.26 -12.04
CA PRO A 36 8.55 -6.96 -13.44
C PRO A 36 7.11 -7.33 -13.84
N GLY A 37 6.63 -6.70 -14.91
CA GLY A 37 5.32 -7.00 -15.51
C GLY A 37 4.31 -5.87 -15.40
N TYR A 38 4.49 -4.93 -14.48
CA TYR A 38 3.74 -3.68 -14.47
C TYR A 38 4.59 -2.54 -15.05
N SER A 39 3.99 -1.74 -15.93
CA SER A 39 4.60 -0.49 -16.39
C SER A 39 4.49 0.60 -15.32
N GLU A 40 5.33 1.63 -15.36
CA GLU A 40 5.21 2.76 -14.42
C GLU A 40 3.83 3.42 -14.52
N SER A 41 3.29 3.59 -15.74
CA SER A 41 1.94 4.13 -15.96
C SER A 41 0.80 3.21 -15.51
N SER A 42 1.10 1.94 -15.21
CA SER A 42 0.11 0.97 -14.75
C SER A 42 -0.14 1.04 -13.24
N CYS A 43 0.71 1.78 -12.51
CA CYS A 43 0.67 1.89 -11.06
C CYS A 43 0.28 3.31 -10.62
N HIS A 44 -0.50 3.41 -9.55
CA HIS A 44 -0.87 4.69 -8.95
C HIS A 44 -0.72 4.64 -7.44
N SER A 45 -0.30 5.78 -6.86
CA SER A 45 -0.18 5.94 -5.41
C SER A 45 -1.53 5.81 -4.71
N VAL A 46 -1.52 5.16 -3.55
CA VAL A 46 -2.66 5.03 -2.65
C VAL A 46 -2.34 5.75 -1.35
N ASP A 47 -3.11 6.79 -1.05
CA ASP A 47 -2.88 7.67 0.09
C ASP A 47 -4.11 7.77 1.01
N GLY A 48 -3.88 8.34 2.20
CA GLY A 48 -4.93 8.68 3.16
C GLY A 48 -5.63 7.44 3.72
N PRO A 49 -6.97 7.45 3.89
CA PRO A 49 -7.70 6.38 4.58
C PRO A 49 -7.74 5.05 3.81
N MET A 50 -7.29 5.04 2.55
CA MET A 50 -7.19 3.83 1.74
C MET A 50 -5.82 3.16 1.87
N ALA A 51 -4.83 3.86 2.44
CA ALA A 51 -3.50 3.31 2.67
C ALA A 51 -3.53 2.31 3.83
N ASP A 52 -2.72 1.26 3.73
CA ASP A 52 -2.58 0.28 4.81
C ASP A 52 -2.02 0.93 6.09
N PRO A 53 -2.43 0.48 7.28
CA PRO A 53 -1.90 1.00 8.55
C PRO A 53 -0.37 0.88 8.61
N GLY A 54 0.31 2.00 8.87
CA GLY A 54 1.77 2.04 8.97
C GLY A 54 2.52 2.03 7.64
N ALA A 55 1.82 2.07 6.50
CA ALA A 55 2.43 2.23 5.19
C ALA A 55 3.14 3.60 5.08
N ILE A 56 4.38 3.59 4.60
CA ILE A 56 5.13 4.80 4.24
C ILE A 56 5.03 5.12 2.74
N ALA A 57 4.68 4.14 1.93
CA ALA A 57 4.22 4.30 0.56
C ALA A 57 3.37 3.10 0.16
N MET A 58 2.45 3.30 -0.78
CA MET A 58 1.59 2.25 -1.27
C MET A 58 1.20 2.54 -2.71
N VAL A 59 1.20 1.50 -3.54
CA VAL A 59 0.78 1.60 -4.95
C VAL A 59 -0.15 0.46 -5.31
N GLU A 60 -1.09 0.75 -6.18
CA GLU A 60 -1.96 -0.23 -6.81
C GLU A 60 -1.67 -0.28 -8.31
N CYS A 61 -1.36 -1.47 -8.82
CA CYS A 61 -0.90 -1.73 -10.17
C CYS A 61 -1.88 -2.64 -10.92
N SER A 62 -2.01 -2.44 -12.23
CA SER A 62 -2.91 -3.23 -13.06
C SER A 62 -2.38 -3.48 -14.48
N GLY A 63 -2.89 -4.51 -15.15
CA GLY A 63 -2.51 -4.82 -16.52
C GLY A 63 -1.10 -5.39 -16.61
N ASN A 64 -0.82 -6.44 -15.82
CA ASN A 64 0.44 -7.14 -15.88
C ASN A 64 0.66 -7.77 -17.26
N SER A 65 1.82 -7.52 -17.87
CA SER A 65 2.18 -8.03 -19.20
C SER A 65 2.81 -9.43 -19.17
N LEU A 66 3.15 -9.97 -18.00
CA LEU A 66 3.77 -11.28 -17.86
C LEU A 66 2.73 -12.40 -17.87
N PRO A 67 2.93 -13.46 -18.68
CA PRO A 67 2.03 -14.61 -18.70
C PRO A 67 2.04 -15.31 -17.33
N GLY A 68 0.84 -15.56 -16.79
CA GLY A 68 0.67 -16.15 -15.46
C GLY A 68 0.84 -15.17 -14.29
N GLY A 69 1.14 -13.90 -14.56
CA GLY A 69 1.15 -12.85 -13.55
C GLY A 69 -0.25 -12.46 -13.07
N PRO A 70 -0.38 -11.87 -11.87
CA PRO A 70 -1.65 -11.35 -11.40
C PRO A 70 -2.13 -10.19 -12.27
N THR A 71 -3.43 -10.10 -12.55
CA THR A 71 -4.00 -9.00 -13.35
C THR A 71 -3.87 -7.64 -12.66
N SER A 72 -3.92 -7.65 -11.32
CA SER A 72 -3.70 -6.50 -10.46
C SER A 72 -2.96 -6.90 -9.20
N ALA A 73 -2.19 -5.97 -8.66
CA ALA A 73 -1.46 -6.16 -7.41
C ALA A 73 -1.41 -4.86 -6.64
N ARG A 74 -1.31 -4.99 -5.32
CA ARG A 74 -1.13 -3.90 -4.38
C ARG A 74 0.18 -4.13 -3.65
N TYR A 75 1.02 -3.12 -3.64
CA TYR A 75 2.32 -3.17 -3.00
C TYR A 75 2.38 -2.09 -1.93
N THR A 76 2.85 -2.48 -0.75
CA THR A 76 2.89 -1.62 0.44
C THR A 76 4.32 -1.60 0.96
N LEU A 77 4.90 -0.41 1.03
CA LEU A 77 6.19 -0.19 1.68
C LEU A 77 5.94 0.19 3.13
N LEU A 78 6.57 -0.55 4.04
CA LEU A 78 6.47 -0.36 5.48
C LEU A 78 7.82 0.08 6.03
N ARG A 79 7.80 0.86 7.12
CA ARG A 79 9.01 1.39 7.74
C ARG A 79 9.93 0.30 8.29
N ASP A 80 9.34 -0.72 8.90
CA ASP A 80 10.06 -1.76 9.62
C ASP A 80 9.18 -3.02 9.80
N THR A 81 9.79 -4.08 10.35
CA THR A 81 9.13 -5.36 10.59
C THR A 81 8.01 -5.26 11.63
N SER A 82 8.08 -4.36 12.61
CA SER A 82 6.98 -4.20 13.57
C SER A 82 5.74 -3.62 12.90
N ALA A 83 5.88 -2.70 11.94
CA ALA A 83 4.76 -2.24 11.12
C ALA A 83 4.16 -3.38 10.28
N LEU A 84 4.99 -4.29 9.76
CA LEU A 84 4.54 -5.48 9.03
C LEU A 84 3.76 -6.46 9.91
N GLU A 85 4.25 -6.77 11.12
CA GLU A 85 3.53 -7.65 12.05
C GLU A 85 2.16 -7.05 12.43
N ASN A 86 2.13 -5.76 12.75
CA ASN A 86 0.87 -5.07 13.05
C ASN A 86 -0.12 -5.12 11.88
N LEU A 87 0.36 -4.97 10.63
CA LEU A 87 -0.47 -5.09 9.44
C LEU A 87 -1.07 -6.50 9.30
N HIS A 88 -0.28 -7.55 9.56
CA HIS A 88 -0.75 -8.94 9.51
C HIS A 88 -1.77 -9.26 10.60
N GLU A 89 -1.56 -8.78 11.82
CA GLU A 89 -2.52 -8.94 12.92
C GLU A 89 -3.86 -8.26 12.63
N HIS A 90 -3.85 -7.21 11.82
CA HIS A 90 -5.03 -6.45 11.41
C HIS A 90 -5.60 -6.87 10.06
N VAL A 91 -5.17 -8.00 9.46
CA VAL A 91 -5.79 -8.50 8.22
C VAL A 91 -7.28 -8.75 8.49
N PRO A 92 -8.17 -7.91 7.95
CA PRO A 92 -9.58 -8.09 8.23
C PRO A 92 -10.02 -9.36 7.52
N LEU A 93 -10.64 -10.30 8.25
CA LEU A 93 -11.33 -11.48 7.69
C LEU A 93 -12.53 -11.11 6.79
N THR A 94 -12.63 -9.87 6.34
CA THR A 94 -13.59 -9.46 5.33
C THR A 94 -13.46 -10.39 4.12
N PRO A 95 -14.54 -11.08 3.72
CA PRO A 95 -14.53 -11.79 2.46
C PRO A 95 -14.12 -10.79 1.39
N LEU A 96 -13.40 -11.27 0.37
CA LEU A 96 -12.94 -10.58 -0.82
C LEU A 96 -14.14 -9.91 -1.51
N GLN A 97 -14.64 -8.82 -0.92
CA GLN A 97 -15.65 -7.99 -1.54
C GLN A 97 -14.90 -7.38 -2.69
N ALA A 98 -15.29 -7.79 -3.90
CA ALA A 98 -14.98 -7.10 -5.11
C ALA A 98 -15.53 -5.67 -4.95
N ARG A 99 -14.78 -4.82 -4.26
CA ARG A 99 -15.06 -3.40 -4.14
C ARG A 99 -14.86 -2.89 -5.56
N PRO A 100 -15.91 -2.37 -6.21
CA PRO A 100 -15.74 -1.80 -7.54
C PRO A 100 -14.75 -0.65 -7.38
N LEU A 101 -13.55 -0.84 -7.91
CA LEU A 101 -12.53 0.17 -7.94
C LEU A 101 -13.08 1.32 -8.79
N PRO A 102 -13.07 2.57 -8.30
CA PRO A 102 -13.69 3.71 -9.00
C PRO A 102 -13.08 4.01 -10.37
N TRP A 103 -11.95 3.38 -10.70
CA TRP A 103 -11.23 3.51 -11.96
C TRP A 103 -11.44 2.34 -12.94
N ILE A 104 -12.18 1.28 -12.57
CA ILE A 104 -12.75 0.34 -13.55
C ILE A 104 -13.85 1.09 -14.29
N GLY A 105 -13.42 1.79 -15.35
CA GLY A 105 -14.24 2.75 -16.07
C GLY A 105 -15.53 2.16 -16.63
N ARG A 106 -16.53 3.05 -16.76
CA ARG A 106 -17.53 3.09 -17.84
C ARG A 106 -17.72 1.74 -18.54
N HIS A 107 -18.68 0.95 -18.09
CA HIS A 107 -19.44 -0.10 -18.82
C HIS A 107 -20.17 -1.05 -17.85
N ALA A 108 -20.15 -0.81 -16.54
CA ALA A 108 -21.05 -1.48 -15.61
C ALA A 108 -22.46 -0.90 -15.77
N GLY A 109 -23.35 -1.64 -16.44
CA GLY A 109 -24.77 -1.36 -16.44
C GLY A 109 -25.26 -1.18 -15.00
N LEU A 110 -25.78 0.01 -14.71
CA LEU A 110 -26.30 0.42 -13.42
C LEU A 110 -27.53 -0.43 -13.09
N LEU A 111 -27.33 -1.53 -12.38
CA LEU A 111 -28.39 -2.26 -11.69
C LEU A 111 -28.73 -1.46 -10.43
N ASP A 112 -30.01 -1.22 -10.17
CA ASP A 112 -30.43 -0.56 -8.93
C ASP A 112 -30.18 -1.43 -7.69
N SER A 113 -30.45 -0.91 -6.49
CA SER A 113 -30.28 -1.61 -5.21
C SER A 113 -31.06 -2.92 -5.09
N THR A 114 -31.91 -3.26 -6.07
CA THR A 114 -32.66 -4.53 -6.18
C THR A 114 -32.14 -5.45 -7.29
N GLY A 115 -31.03 -5.11 -7.95
CA GLY A 115 -30.43 -5.92 -9.00
C GLY A 115 -31.18 -5.87 -10.33
N ARG A 116 -31.95 -4.80 -10.61
CA ARG A 116 -32.69 -4.63 -11.87
C ARG A 116 -32.04 -3.59 -12.79
N PRO A 117 -31.94 -3.83 -14.11
CA PRO A 117 -31.37 -2.87 -15.04
C PRO A 117 -32.21 -1.60 -15.07
N ALA A 118 -31.57 -0.42 -15.10
CA ALA A 118 -32.23 0.87 -15.10
C ALA A 118 -33.35 0.95 -16.17
N ARG A 119 -34.50 1.51 -15.76
CA ARG A 119 -35.79 1.59 -16.49
C ARG A 119 -35.75 2.18 -17.91
N TRP A 120 -34.61 2.70 -18.36
CA TRP A 120 -34.40 3.14 -19.74
C TRP A 120 -34.26 1.96 -20.73
N LEU A 121 -33.88 0.77 -20.26
CA LEU A 121 -33.81 -0.43 -21.12
C LEU A 121 -35.19 -0.94 -21.56
N ASP A 122 -36.26 -0.70 -20.79
CA ASP A 122 -37.63 -1.13 -21.17
C ASP A 122 -38.17 -0.36 -22.38
N ARG A 123 -37.65 0.85 -22.66
CA ARG A 123 -38.08 1.66 -23.80
C ARG A 123 -37.51 1.15 -25.13
N LEU A 124 -36.45 0.35 -25.11
CA LEU A 124 -35.80 -0.21 -26.30
C LEU A 124 -36.33 -1.61 -26.67
N ARG A 125 -37.11 -2.26 -25.80
CA ARG A 125 -37.73 -3.57 -26.06
C ARG A 125 -39.08 -3.48 -26.79
N HIS A 126 -39.60 -2.26 -26.98
CA HIS A 126 -40.88 -1.99 -27.63
C HIS A 126 -40.77 -1.14 -28.90
N ARG A 127 -39.60 -1.16 -29.56
CA ARG A 127 -39.47 -0.82 -30.98
C ARG A 127 -38.94 -2.03 -31.73
#